data_AF-A0A6P0N2A2-F1
#
_entry.id   AF-A0A6P0N2A2-F1
#
_cell.length_a   1.000
_cell.length_b   1.000
_cell.length_c   1.000
_cell.angle_alpha   90.00
_cell.angle_beta   90.00
_cell.angle_gamma   90.00
#
_symmetry.space_group_name_H-M   'P 1'
#
loop_
_entity.id
_entity.type
_entity.pdbx_description
1 polymer ?
#
loop_
_entity_poly.entity_id
_entity_poly.type
_entity_poly.pdbx_seq_one_letter_code
_entity_poly.pdbx_strand_id
1 'polypeptide(L)' 'MQIAKVRGTVVSTYKDPSLRGTKFLFLQYLDDAGEPLPKYEVAADIVGAGINEWVLVSRGSAARQVGESDKRPIDAMV' A
#
# COMPACT_ATOMS: atom_id res chain seq x y z
N MET A 1 3.94 -0.47 11.63
CA MET A 1 4.08 0.27 10.35
C MET A 1 5.52 0.19 9.88
N GLN A 2 5.79 0.40 8.60
CA GLN A 2 7.15 0.53 8.02
C GLN A 2 7.21 1.80 7.17
N ILE A 3 8.40 2.37 7.01
CA ILE A 3 8.62 3.49 6.08
C ILE A 3 8.86 2.93 4.68
N ALA A 4 8.18 3.49 3.70
CA ALA A 4 8.34 3.14 2.31
C ALA A 4 8.33 4.37 1.40
N LYS A 5 8.83 4.22 0.19
CA LYS A 5 8.70 5.21 -0.89
C LYS A 5 7.79 4.67 -1.97
N VAL A 6 6.86 5.50 -2.44
CA VAL A 6 6.00 5.14 -3.58
C VAL A 6 6.84 5.13 -4.86
N ARG A 7 6.90 3.98 -5.53
CA ARG A 7 7.67 3.79 -6.77
C ARG A 7 6.80 3.67 -8.01
N GLY A 8 5.49 3.45 -7.84
CA GLY A 8 4.55 3.40 -8.95
C GLY A 8 3.19 2.85 -8.53
N THR A 9 2.45 2.36 -9.52
CA THR A 9 1.10 1.80 -9.34
C THR A 9 1.01 0.39 -9.89
N VAL A 10 0.18 -0.45 -9.27
CA VAL A 10 -0.16 -1.77 -9.79
C VAL A 10 -1.59 -1.74 -10.31
N VAL A 11 -1.82 -2.34 -11.49
CA VAL A 11 -3.14 -2.40 -12.12
C VAL A 11 -3.53 -3.86 -12.32
N SER A 12 -4.75 -4.20 -11.92
CA SER A 12 -5.38 -5.49 -12.24
C SER A 12 -6.81 -5.24 -12.68
N THR A 13 -7.23 -5.84 -13.81
CA THR A 13 -8.60 -5.76 -14.33
C THR A 13 -9.45 -6.94 -13.90
N TYR A 14 -8.83 -8.09 -13.62
CA TYR A 14 -9.48 -9.29 -13.09
C TYR A 14 -9.02 -9.54 -11.65
N LYS A 15 -9.90 -9.21 -10.70
CA LYS A 15 -9.65 -9.24 -9.25
C LYS A 15 -10.95 -9.42 -8.48
N ASP A 16 -10.85 -9.70 -7.19
CA ASP A 16 -12.01 -9.79 -6.31
C ASP A 16 -12.92 -8.55 -6.46
N PRO A 17 -14.25 -8.70 -6.60
CA PRO A 17 -15.16 -7.58 -6.79
C PRO A 17 -15.08 -6.51 -5.69
N SER A 18 -14.74 -6.88 -4.45
CA SER A 18 -14.57 -5.94 -3.33
C SER A 18 -13.35 -5.01 -3.48
N LEU A 19 -12.41 -5.36 -4.36
CA LEU A 19 -11.23 -4.54 -4.67
C LEU A 19 -11.45 -3.55 -5.82
N ARG A 20 -12.67 -3.47 -6.38
CA ARG A 20 -13.00 -2.47 -7.39
C ARG A 20 -12.90 -1.07 -6.80
N GLY A 21 -12.27 -0.15 -7.54
CA GLY A 21 -12.03 1.22 -7.09
C GLY A 21 -10.83 1.39 -6.14
N THR A 22 -10.24 0.31 -5.64
CA THR A 22 -9.00 0.40 -4.84
C THR A 22 -7.82 0.81 -5.70
N LYS A 23 -7.12 1.87 -5.32
CA LYS A 23 -5.83 2.27 -5.88
C LYS A 23 -4.72 1.44 -5.23
N PHE A 24 -3.89 0.79 -6.04
CA PHE A 24 -2.76 0.00 -5.56
C PHE A 24 -1.44 0.69 -5.89
N LEU A 25 -0.61 0.88 -4.87
CA LEU A 25 0.71 1.46 -4.97
C LEU A 25 1.78 0.38 -4.87
N PHE A 26 2.80 0.49 -5.72
CA PHE A 26 4.04 -0.26 -5.59
C PHE A 26 4.98 0.52 -4.65
N LEU A 27 5.27 -0.06 -3.48
CA LEU A 27 6.08 0.56 -2.44
C LEU A 27 7.44 -0.13 -2.33
N GLN A 28 8.50 0.65 -2.16
CA GLN A 28 9.82 0.14 -1.79
C GLN A 28 10.09 0.49 -0.33
N TYR A 29 10.42 -0.48 0.52
CA TYR A 29 10.79 -0.19 1.90
C TYR A 29 12.12 0.56 1.98
N LEU A 30 12.23 1.41 2.99
CA LEU A 30 13.44 2.16 3.30
C LEU A 30 14.05 1.65 4.61
N ASP A 31 15.37 1.75 4.73
CA ASP A 31 16.05 1.59 6.00
C ASP A 31 16.02 2.88 6.84
N ASP A 32 16.72 2.87 7.97
CA ASP A 32 16.83 4.00 8.90
C ASP A 32 17.64 5.19 8.34
N ALA A 33 18.48 4.95 7.32
CA ALA A 33 19.18 6.00 6.58
C ALA A 33 18.33 6.59 5.43
N GLY A 34 17.17 6.00 5.13
CA GLY A 34 16.33 6.39 4.01
C GLY A 34 16.70 5.75 2.68
N GLU A 35 17.59 4.76 2.70
CA GLU A 35 18.04 4.05 1.52
C GLU A 35 17.07 2.90 1.19
N PRO A 36 16.84 2.61 -0.12
CA PRO A 36 15.89 1.59 -0.54
C PRO A 36 16.40 0.17 -0.23
N LEU A 37 15.61 -0.58 0.54
CA LEU A 37 15.82 -2.00 0.80
C LEU A 37 15.34 -2.85 -0.38
N PRO A 38 15.89 -4.04 -0.64
CA PRO A 38 15.40 -4.99 -1.66
C PRO A 38 14.11 -5.70 -1.21
N LYS A 39 13.19 -4.97 -0.57
CA LYS A 39 11.87 -5.42 -0.11
C LYS A 39 10.83 -4.44 -0.63
N TYR A 40 9.72 -4.97 -1.11
CA TYR A 40 8.61 -4.19 -1.64
C TYR A 40 7.29 -4.67 -1.03
N GLU A 41 6.26 -3.86 -1.20
CA GLU A 41 4.88 -4.21 -0.87
C GLU A 41 3.94 -3.61 -1.91
N VAL A 42 2.81 -4.28 -2.17
CA VAL A 42 1.70 -3.67 -2.89
C VAL A 42 0.65 -3.28 -1.86
N ALA A 43 0.46 -1.99 -1.66
CA ALA A 43 -0.49 -1.48 -0.67
C ALA A 43 -1.67 -0.81 -1.35
N ALA A 44 -2.86 -0.93 -0.74
CA ALA A 44 -3.97 -0.06 -1.06
C ALA A 44 -3.67 1.36 -0.57
N ASP A 45 -4.16 2.37 -1.30
CA ASP A 45 -3.99 3.78 -0.96
C ASP A 45 -5.35 4.45 -0.77
N ILE A 46 -5.58 4.95 0.44
CA ILE A 46 -6.77 5.72 0.82
C ILE A 46 -6.46 7.18 1.14
N VAL A 47 -5.18 7.56 1.20
CA VAL A 47 -4.73 8.91 1.55
C VAL A 47 -4.39 9.75 0.32
N GLY A 48 -4.17 9.12 -0.83
CA GLY A 48 -3.87 9.79 -2.09
C GLY A 48 -2.39 10.00 -2.34
N ALA A 49 -1.52 9.11 -1.86
CA ALA A 49 -0.07 9.25 -2.01
C ALA A 49 0.38 9.25 -3.50
N GLY A 50 1.36 10.11 -3.78
CA GLY A 50 1.98 10.33 -5.08
C GLY A 50 3.31 9.59 -5.25
N ILE A 51 3.78 9.52 -6.51
CA ILE A 51 5.07 8.89 -6.83
C ILE A 51 6.21 9.68 -6.16
N ASN A 52 7.20 8.94 -5.62
CA ASN A 52 8.35 9.43 -4.86
C ASN A 52 8.05 10.00 -3.46
N GLU A 53 6.79 10.02 -3.02
CA GLU A 53 6.47 10.36 -1.64
C GLU A 53 6.87 9.25 -0.67
N TRP A 54 7.21 9.66 0.54
CA TRP A 54 7.45 8.75 1.66
C TRP A 54 6.13 8.49 2.37
N VAL A 55 5.89 7.24 2.72
CA VAL A 55 4.65 6.79 3.32
C VAL A 55 4.90 5.87 4.49
N LEU A 56 3.94 5.82 5.41
CA LEU A 56 3.85 4.74 6.39
C LEU A 56 2.92 3.68 5.84
N VAL A 57 3.36 2.43 5.88
CA VAL A 57 2.53 1.28 5.49
C VAL A 57 2.17 0.45 6.73
N SER A 58 0.88 0.22 6.93
CA SER A 58 0.35 -0.71 7.91
C SER A 58 0.11 -2.07 7.26
N ARG A 59 0.37 -3.15 7.99
CA ARG A 59 0.21 -4.52 7.49
C ARG A 59 -0.73 -5.37 8.33
N GLY A 60 -1.19 -6.49 7.76
CA GLY A 60 -2.07 -7.45 8.41
C GLY A 60 -3.48 -6.91 8.61
N SER A 61 -4.13 -7.31 9.70
CA SER A 61 -5.50 -6.88 10.03
C SER A 61 -5.63 -5.37 10.21
N ALA A 62 -4.55 -4.67 10.61
CA ALA A 62 -4.54 -3.22 10.77
C ALA A 62 -4.85 -2.48 9.46
N ALA A 63 -4.46 -3.05 8.31
CA ALA A 63 -4.77 -2.47 7.00
C ALA A 63 -6.29 -2.37 6.74
N ARG A 64 -7.12 -3.19 7.40
CA ARG A 64 -8.57 -3.21 7.19
C ARG A 64 -9.38 -2.35 8.17
N GLN A 65 -8.73 -1.76 9.16
CA GLN A 65 -9.39 -0.99 10.22
C GLN A 65 -9.82 0.43 9.79
N VAL A 66 -9.60 0.80 8.53
CA VAL A 66 -9.86 2.16 8.04
C VAL A 66 -10.88 2.13 6.90
N GLY A 67 -11.87 3.02 6.96
CA GLY A 67 -12.93 3.14 5.95
C GLY A 67 -13.78 1.87 5.80
N GLU A 68 -14.27 1.63 4.58
CA GLU A 68 -15.07 0.43 4.24
C GLU A 68 -14.17 -0.73 3.76
N SER A 69 -13.10 -1.00 4.51
CA SER A 69 -12.06 -1.98 4.14
C SER A 69 -12.13 -3.30 4.90
N ASP A 70 -12.98 -3.40 5.93
CA ASP A 70 -13.04 -4.54 6.86
C ASP A 70 -13.21 -5.90 6.14
N LYS A 71 -14.01 -5.89 5.07
CA LYS A 71 -14.31 -7.09 4.26
C LYS A 71 -13.41 -7.26 3.03
N ARG A 72 -12.53 -6.31 2.72
CA ARG A 72 -11.66 -6.38 1.54
C ARG A 72 -10.47 -7.28 1.84
N PRO A 73 -10.02 -8.14 0.90
CA PRO A 73 -8.83 -8.96 1.09
C PRO A 73 -7.55 -8.13 0.91
N ILE A 74 -7.34 -7.17 1.81
CA ILE A 74 -6.20 -6.25 1.85
C ILE A 74 -5.43 -6.52 3.14
N ASP A 75 -4.11 -6.64 3.02
CA ASP A 75 -3.18 -6.84 4.13
C ASP A 75 -2.06 -5.78 4.17
N ALA A 76 -2.07 -4.80 3.28
CA ALA A 76 -1.20 -3.63 3.31
C ALA A 76 -1.96 -2.36 2.89
N MET A 77 -1.84 -1.28 3.67
CA MET A 77 -2.52 0.00 3.45
C MET A 77 -1.54 1.14 3.71
N VAL A 78 -1.56 2.13 2.82
CA VAL A 78 -1.01 3.48 3.03
C VAL A 78 -2.05 4.36 3.70
#